data_AF-A0A4P6BCE8-F1
#
_entry.id   AF-A0A4P6BCE8-F1
#
_cell.length_a   1.000
_cell.length_b   1.000
_cell.length_c   1.000
_cell.angle_alpha   90.00
_cell.angle_beta   90.00
_cell.angle_gamma   90.00
#
_symmetry.space_group_name_H-M   'P 1'
#
loop_
_entity.id
_entity.type
_entity.pdbx_description
1 polymer ?
#
loop_
_entity_poly.entity_id
_entity_poly.type
_entity_poly.pdbx_seq_one_letter_code
_entity_poly.pdbx_strand_id
1 'polypeptide(L)' 'MPMTRISEQALEILKEIAIFTGESRQEILLKALEAYKRQRFLEKANEAFAALKSNPDEWKAEQEEREAWSFTLGDGLDKE' A
#
# COMPACT_ATOMS: atom_id res chain seq x y z
N MET A 1 -26.20 11.30 -5.36
CA MET A 1 -24.98 10.50 -5.60
C MET A 1 -24.38 10.94 -6.92
N PRO A 2 -23.09 11.29 -7.00
CA PRO A 2 -22.45 11.53 -8.29
C PRO A 2 -22.47 10.24 -9.12
N MET A 3 -22.78 10.35 -10.42
CA MET A 3 -22.75 9.21 -11.35
C MET A 3 -21.43 9.21 -12.13
N THR A 4 -20.69 8.12 -12.07
CA THR A 4 -19.48 7.89 -12.86
C THR A 4 -19.76 6.79 -13.86
N ARG A 5 -19.48 7.06 -15.14
CA ARG A 5 -19.61 6.07 -16.21
C ARG A 5 -18.50 5.04 -16.08
N ILE A 6 -18.88 3.76 -16.07
CA ILE A 6 -17.97 2.61 -16.12
C ILE A 6 -18.26 1.77 -17.37
N SER A 7 -17.30 0.96 -17.81
CA SER A 7 -17.50 0.05 -18.93
C SER A 7 -18.40 -1.13 -18.55
N GLU A 8 -18.99 -1.79 -19.54
CA GLU A 8 -19.76 -3.04 -19.33
C GLU A 8 -18.90 -4.13 -18.69
N GLN A 9 -17.63 -4.24 -19.09
CA GLN A 9 -16.67 -5.15 -18.49
C GLN A 9 -16.47 -4.89 -16.99
N ALA A 10 -16.29 -3.63 -16.60
CA ALA A 10 -16.13 -3.27 -15.18
C ALA A 10 -17.41 -3.57 -14.39
N LEU A 11 -18.58 -3.38 -15.00
CA LEU A 11 -19.85 -3.74 -14.39
C LEU A 11 -19.97 -5.25 -14.17
N GLU A 12 -19.51 -6.07 -15.11
CA GLU A 12 -19.54 -7.53 -14.97
C GLU A 12 -18.62 -8.01 -13.85
N ILE A 13 -17.39 -7.48 -13.79
CA ILE A 13 -16.46 -7.75 -12.68
C ILE A 13 -17.08 -7.38 -11.32
N LEU A 14 -17.76 -6.23 -11.23
CA LEU A 14 -18.44 -5.83 -9.99
C LEU A 14 -19.57 -6.79 -9.60
N LYS A 15 -20.28 -7.39 -10.56
CA LYS A 15 -21.31 -8.40 -10.27
C LYS A 15 -20.68 -9.70 -9.76
N GLU A 16 -19.63 -10.18 -10.42
CA GLU A 16 -18.93 -11.40 -10.01
C GLU A 16 -18.38 -11.28 -8.58
N ILE A 17 -17.74 -10.15 -8.26
CA ILE A 17 -17.23 -9.89 -6.92
C ILE A 17 -18.39 -9.82 -5.92
N ALA A 18 -19.48 -9.11 -6.24
CA ALA A 18 -20.64 -9.00 -5.35
C ALA A 18 -21.30 -10.35 -5.05
N ILE A 19 -21.37 -11.26 -6.04
CA ILE A 19 -21.88 -12.63 -5.84
C ILE A 19 -20.98 -13.39 -4.87
N PHE A 20 -19.66 -13.23 -4.99
CA PHE A 20 -18.69 -13.95 -4.16
C PHE A 20 -18.59 -13.40 -2.74
N THR A 21 -18.61 -12.07 -2.58
CA THR A 21 -18.38 -11.41 -1.28
C THR A 21 -19.67 -11.08 -0.53
N GLY A 22 -20.82 -11.04 -1.22
CA GLY A 22 -22.09 -10.55 -0.66
C GLY A 22 -22.14 -9.03 -0.47
N GLU A 23 -21.14 -8.30 -0.96
CA GLU A 23 -21.01 -6.85 -0.76
C GLU A 23 -21.73 -6.06 -1.84
N SER A 24 -22.12 -4.84 -1.51
CA SER A 24 -22.64 -3.90 -2.50
C SER A 24 -21.54 -3.46 -3.47
N ARG A 25 -21.93 -3.13 -4.71
CA ARG A 25 -21.00 -2.58 -5.72
C ARG A 25 -20.26 -1.33 -5.21
N GLN A 26 -20.90 -0.53 -4.36
CA GLN A 26 -20.29 0.66 -3.78
C GLN A 26 -19.19 0.32 -2.78
N GLU A 27 -19.40 -0.67 -1.91
CA GLU A 27 -18.39 -1.16 -0.98
C GLU A 27 -17.19 -1.76 -1.72
N ILE A 28 -17.46 -2.55 -2.77
CA ILE A 28 -16.41 -3.13 -3.62
C ILE A 28 -15.58 -2.04 -4.28
N LEU A 29 -16.22 -1.02 -4.86
CA LEU A 29 -15.53 0.11 -5.47
C LEU A 29 -14.67 0.88 -4.45
N LEU A 30 -15.19 1.12 -3.25
CA LEU A 30 -14.44 1.81 -2.20
C LEU A 30 -13.20 1.01 -1.78
N LYS A 31 -13.36 -0.30 -1.58
CA LYS A 31 -12.24 -1.20 -1.25
C LYS A 31 -11.20 -1.26 -2.36
N ALA A 32 -11.63 -1.33 -3.61
CA ALA A 32 -10.74 -1.33 -4.78
C ALA A 32 -9.94 -0.03 -4.88
N LEU A 33 -10.60 1.12 -4.68
CA LEU A 33 -9.92 2.43 -4.68
C LEU A 33 -8.93 2.56 -3.53
N GLU A 34 -9.28 2.09 -2.33
CA GLU A 34 -8.39 2.12 -1.18
C GLU A 34 -7.17 1.21 -1.39
N ALA A 35 -7.38 0.01 -1.94
CA ALA A 35 -6.30 -0.90 -2.29
C ALA A 35 -5.36 -0.28 -3.33
N TYR A 36 -5.91 0.30 -4.40
CA TYR A 36 -5.12 0.98 -5.43
C TYR A 36 -4.34 2.17 -4.86
N LYS A 37 -4.95 2.97 -3.98
CA LYS A 37 -4.29 4.09 -3.29
C LYS A 37 -3.10 3.61 -2.46
N ARG A 38 -3.27 2.55 -1.66
CA ARG A 38 -2.20 1.96 -0.84
C ARG A 38 -1.08 1.38 -1.69
N GLN A 39 -1.42 0.68 -2.77
CA GLN A 39 -0.45 0.16 -3.73
C GLN A 39 0.39 1.30 -4.32
N ARG A 40 -0.25 2.36 -4.87
CA ARG A 40 0.47 3.51 -5.45
C ARG A 40 1.34 4.24 -4.42
N PHE A 41 0.92 4.27 -3.16
CA PHE A 41 1.74 4.83 -2.08
C PHE A 41 3.01 4.01 -1.85
N LEU A 42 2.88 2.69 -1.72
CA LEU A 42 4.03 1.80 -1.52
C LEU A 42 4.97 1.76 -2.73
N GLU A 43 4.43 1.77 -3.95
CA GLU A 43 5.23 1.85 -5.18
C GLU A 43 6.11 3.11 -5.19
N LYS A 44 5.54 4.28 -4.85
CA LYS A 44 6.31 5.52 -4.75
C LYS A 44 7.36 5.50 -3.65
N ALA A 45 7.03 4.92 -2.49
CA ALA A 45 7.99 4.77 -1.41
C ALA A 45 9.16 3.87 -1.84
N ASN A 46 8.87 2.76 -2.53
CA ASN A 46 9.87 1.84 -3.05
C ASN A 46 10.75 2.49 -4.13
N GLU A 47 10.14 3.26 -5.05
CA GLU A 47 10.87 4.05 -6.05
C GLU A 47 11.83 5.04 -5.39
N ALA A 48 11.37 5.76 -4.35
CA ALA A 48 12.21 6.68 -3.59
C ALA A 48 13.38 5.97 -2.88
N PHE A 49 13.12 4.81 -2.25
CA PHE A 49 14.17 3.98 -1.65
C PHE A 49 15.15 3.41 -2.67
N ALA A 50 14.68 3.04 -3.87
CA ALA A 50 15.55 2.57 -4.94
C ALA A 50 16.45 3.70 -5.45
N ALA A 51 15.92 4.91 -5.60
CA ALA A 51 16.70 6.09 -5.93
C ALA A 51 17.75 6.39 -4.85
N LEU A 52 17.36 6.37 -3.57
CA LEU A 52 18.27 6.53 -2.44
C LEU A 52 19.41 5.50 -2.46
N LYS A 53 19.08 4.21 -2.64
CA LYS A 53 20.07 3.12 -2.75
C LYS A 53 21.06 3.30 -3.91
N SER A 54 20.66 3.98 -4.98
CA SER A 54 21.54 4.26 -6.12
C SER A 54 22.57 5.35 -5.84
N ASN A 55 22.43 6.10 -4.74
CA ASN A 55 23.40 7.07 -4.25
C ASN A 55 24.18 6.48 -3.04
N PRO A 56 25.44 6.04 -3.21
CA PRO A 56 26.19 5.37 -2.15
C PRO A 56 26.37 6.19 -0.87
N ASP A 57 26.55 7.51 -0.98
CA ASP A 57 26.79 8.38 0.19
C ASP A 57 25.50 8.55 1.01
N GLU A 58 24.38 8.83 0.35
CA GLU A 58 23.08 8.94 1.02
C GLU A 58 22.59 7.59 1.55
N TRP A 59 22.86 6.50 0.82
CA TRP A 59 22.52 5.15 1.28
C TRP A 59 23.31 4.76 2.53
N LYS A 60 24.59 5.12 2.59
CA LYS A 60 25.40 4.90 3.79
C LYS A 60 24.84 5.67 4.99
N ALA A 61 24.45 6.94 4.80
CA ALA A 61 23.86 7.74 5.86
C ALA A 61 22.55 7.14 6.40
N GLU A 62 21.66 6.67 5.52
CA GLU A 62 20.42 6.00 5.94
C GLU A 62 20.70 4.70 6.71
N GLN A 63 21.69 3.91 6.29
CA GLN A 63 22.07 2.68 6.97
C GLN A 63 22.68 2.95 8.35
N GLU A 64 23.49 4.00 8.50
CA GLU A 64 24.03 4.44 9.79
C GLU A 64 22.90 4.89 10.73
N GLU A 65 21.92 5.66 10.22
CA GLU A 65 20.73 6.02 10.99
C GLU A 65 19.94 4.78 11.40
N ARG A 66 19.65 3.87 10.47
CA ARG A 66 18.91 2.63 10.74
C ARG A 66 19.60 1.76 11.79
N GLU A 67 20.92 1.68 11.76
CA GLU A 67 21.70 0.96 12.77
C GLU A 67 21.60 1.64 14.14
N ALA A 68 21.60 2.98 14.21
CA ALA A 68 21.42 3.69 15.47
C ALA A 68 20.04 3.39 16.11
N TRP A 69 19.00 3.22 15.30
CA TRP A 69 17.66 2.82 15.76
C TRP A 69 17.53 1.33 16.10
N SER A 70 18.48 0.48 15.68
CA SER A 70 18.42 -0.97 15.95
C SER A 70 18.48 -1.28 17.44
N PHE A 71 19.09 -0.39 18.24
CA PHE A 71 19.20 -0.53 19.69
C PHE A 71 17.83 -0.56 20.39
N THR A 72 16.81 0.13 19.86
CA THR A 72 15.45 0.15 20.43
C THR A 72 14.57 -0.99 19.94
N LEU A 73 15.10 -1.93 19.13
CA LEU A 73 14.32 -3.03 18.57
C LEU A 73 13.74 -3.96 19.65
N GLY A 74 14.43 -4.08 20.78
CA GLY A 74 14.03 -4.90 21.93
C GLY A 74 13.08 -4.21 22.91
N ASP A 75 12.84 -2.90 22.75
CA ASP A 75 12.07 -2.13 23.72
C ASP A 75 10.61 -2.60 23.76
N GLY A 76 10.12 -2.94 24.96
CA GLY A 76 8.77 -3.45 25.16
C GLY A 76 8.55 -4.92 24.76
N LEU A 77 9.61 -5.65 24.38
CA LEU A 77 9.57 -7.09 24.13
C LEU A 77 9.87 -7.93 25.40
N ASP A 78 9.49 -7.44 26.59
CA ASP A 78 9.59 -8.21 27.83
C ASP A 78 8.92 -9.58 27.62
N LYS A 79 9.72 -10.63 27.84
CA LYS A 79 9.32 -12.02 27.68
C LYS A 79 8.23 -12.34 28.70
N GLU A 80 7.04 -12.70 28.24
CA GLU A 80 6.16 -13.58 29.03
C GLU A 80 6.84 -14.93 29.27
#